data_AF-A0A9W6KPC2-F1
#
_entry.id   AF-A0A9W6KPC2-F1
#
_cell.length_a   1.000
_cell.length_b   1.000
_cell.length_c   1.000
_cell.angle_alpha   90.00
_cell.angle_beta   90.00
_cell.angle_gamma   90.00
#
_symmetry.space_group_name_H-M   'P 1'
#
loop_
_entity.id
_entity.type
_entity.pdbx_description
1 polymer ?
#
loop_
_entity_poly.entity_id
_entity_poly.type
_entity_poly.pdbx_seq_one_letter_code
_entity_poly.pdbx_strand_id
1 'polypeptide(L)'
;MTIDYAAEAPETGAEPAVESFEEPAAGPAVIYTAYFSAVDELVEHVKAAETLNLGFRVESYLVTPEEAPDTQQVEFEFTLLNEQPVRDEERD
;
A
#
# COMPACT_ATOMS: atom_id res chain seq x y z
N MET A 1 32.29 -59.29 -6.78
CA MET A 1 31.77 -58.25 -5.88
C MET A 1 31.01 -57.28 -6.77
N THR A 2 29.70 -57.48 -6.86
CA THR A 2 28.80 -56.77 -7.78
C THR A 2 28.30 -55.53 -7.05
N ILE A 3 28.52 -54.34 -7.58
CA ILE A 3 27.93 -53.11 -7.04
C ILE A 3 26.64 -52.88 -7.81
N ASP A 4 25.53 -53.04 -7.09
CA ASP A 4 24.21 -52.57 -7.47
C ASP A 4 24.18 -51.05 -7.29
N TYR A 5 23.96 -50.30 -8.37
CA TYR A 5 23.84 -48.85 -8.34
C TYR A 5 22.45 -48.48 -8.87
N ALA A 6 21.47 -48.52 -7.96
CA ALA A 6 20.17 -47.90 -8.18
C ALA A 6 20.19 -46.48 -7.60
N ALA A 7 19.95 -45.48 -8.46
CA ALA A 7 19.10 -44.31 -8.22
C ALA A 7 19.43 -43.22 -9.26
N GLU A 8 18.67 -43.28 -10.34
CA GLU A 8 17.89 -42.20 -10.99
C GLU A 8 18.46 -40.77 -11.08
N ALA A 9 18.26 -40.22 -12.29
CA ALA A 9 18.73 -38.96 -12.82
C ALA A 9 18.27 -37.72 -12.03
N PRO A 10 18.97 -36.58 -12.16
CA PRO A 10 18.60 -35.33 -11.51
C PRO A 10 17.35 -34.73 -12.16
N GLU A 11 16.21 -34.82 -11.50
CA GLU A 11 15.01 -34.16 -11.96
C GLU A 11 14.87 -32.76 -11.34
N THR A 12 14.79 -31.82 -12.27
CA THR A 12 14.03 -30.58 -12.18
C THR A 12 14.71 -29.45 -11.45
N GLY A 13 15.30 -28.60 -12.30
CA GLY A 13 15.77 -27.27 -11.96
C GLY A 13 14.74 -26.52 -11.12
N ALA A 14 15.28 -25.87 -10.09
CA ALA A 14 14.65 -24.71 -9.49
C ALA A 14 14.27 -23.75 -10.63
N GLU A 15 13.01 -23.73 -11.01
CA GLU A 15 12.44 -22.59 -11.69
C GLU A 15 12.66 -21.42 -10.71
N PRO A 16 13.46 -20.39 -11.04
CA PRO A 16 13.44 -19.21 -10.23
C PRO A 16 12.01 -18.72 -10.28
N ALA A 17 11.34 -18.68 -9.12
CA ALA A 17 10.11 -17.94 -8.98
C ALA A 17 10.41 -16.54 -9.50
N VAL A 18 9.90 -16.23 -10.68
CA VAL A 18 9.89 -14.88 -11.19
C VAL A 18 9.05 -14.11 -10.18
N GLU A 19 9.70 -13.39 -9.28
CA GLU A 19 9.07 -12.30 -8.56
C GLU A 19 8.53 -11.39 -9.66
N SER A 20 7.22 -11.51 -9.91
CA SER A 20 6.50 -10.55 -10.73
C SER A 20 6.69 -9.21 -10.04
N PHE A 21 7.68 -8.45 -10.52
CA PHE A 21 7.74 -7.02 -10.26
C PHE A 21 6.45 -6.48 -10.85
N GLU A 22 5.47 -6.20 -9.98
CA GLU A 22 4.37 -5.33 -10.33
C GLU A 22 5.00 -4.06 -10.91
N GLU A 23 4.87 -3.88 -12.22
CA GLU A 23 5.16 -2.61 -12.87
C GLU A 23 4.43 -1.55 -12.05
N PRO A 24 5.11 -0.49 -11.57
CA PRO A 24 4.44 0.52 -10.78
C PRO A 24 3.27 1.02 -11.61
N ALA A 25 2.06 0.83 -11.07
CA ALA A 25 0.84 1.22 -11.73
C ALA A 25 1.03 2.62 -12.32
N ALA A 26 0.68 2.82 -13.58
CA ALA A 26 0.80 4.10 -14.31
C ALA A 26 -0.19 5.15 -13.78
N GLY A 27 -0.20 5.35 -12.47
CA GLY A 27 -1.00 6.28 -11.72
C GLY A 27 -0.13 7.06 -10.75
N PRO A 28 -0.73 7.99 -10.00
CA PRO A 28 -0.01 8.86 -9.10
C PRO A 28 0.79 8.07 -8.06
N ALA A 29 2.07 8.40 -7.94
CA ALA A 29 3.00 7.80 -7.00
C ALA A 29 2.82 8.37 -5.59
N VAL A 30 2.82 7.50 -4.59
CA VAL A 30 2.80 7.88 -3.18
C VAL A 30 4.14 8.49 -2.79
N ILE A 31 4.10 9.66 -2.16
CA ILE A 31 5.29 10.37 -1.69
C ILE A 31 5.32 10.55 -0.18
N TYR A 32 4.17 10.44 0.50
CA TYR A 32 4.07 10.58 1.95
C TYR A 32 2.77 9.95 2.47
N THR A 33 2.81 9.32 3.64
CA THR A 33 1.63 8.78 4.34
C THR A 33 1.70 9.17 5.80
N ALA A 34 0.56 9.58 6.37
CA ALA A 34 0.41 9.97 7.77
C ALA A 34 -0.95 9.54 8.33
N TYR A 35 -1.02 9.38 9.64
CA TYR A 35 -2.22 9.01 10.38
C TYR A 35 -2.63 10.14 11.31
N PHE A 36 -3.91 10.49 11.31
CA PHE A 36 -4.46 11.58 12.11
C PHE A 36 -5.68 11.10 12.90
N SER A 37 -5.71 11.40 14.20
CA SER A 37 -6.88 11.16 15.04
C SER A 37 -7.83 12.36 15.08
N ALA A 38 -7.37 13.54 14.62
CA ALA A 38 -8.15 14.79 14.58
C ALA A 38 -8.39 15.26 13.15
N VAL A 39 -9.64 15.64 12.86
CA VAL A 39 -10.05 16.12 11.52
C VAL A 39 -9.39 17.46 11.19
N ASP A 40 -9.20 18.35 12.15
CA ASP A 40 -8.59 19.66 11.93
C ASP A 40 -7.17 19.54 11.38
N GLU A 41 -6.35 18.63 11.93
CA GLU A 41 -4.98 18.38 11.46
C GLU A 41 -4.95 17.79 10.04
N LEU A 42 -5.86 16.86 9.75
CA LEU A 42 -6.04 16.31 8.40
C LEU A 42 -6.36 17.42 7.39
N VAL A 43 -7.26 18.34 7.74
CA VAL A 43 -7.67 19.44 6.86
C VAL A 43 -6.51 20.38 6.54
N GLU A 44 -5.60 20.61 7.50
CA GLU A 44 -4.39 21.40 7.23
C GLU A 44 -3.49 20.74 6.19
N HIS A 45 -3.33 19.41 6.24
CA HIS A 45 -2.53 18.66 5.27
C HIS A 45 -3.19 18.63 3.88
N VAL A 46 -4.52 18.51 3.82
CA VAL A 46 -5.27 18.62 2.57
C VAL A 46 -5.05 19.99 1.92
N LYS A 47 -5.19 21.08 2.68
CA LYS A 47 -4.94 22.44 2.16
C LYS A 47 -3.51 22.65 1.68
N ALA A 48 -2.53 22.05 2.37
CA ALA A 48 -1.14 22.09 1.93
C ALA A 48 -0.95 21.32 0.61
N ALA A 49 -1.54 20.14 0.47
CA ALA A 49 -1.51 19.36 -0.78
C ALA A 49 -2.14 20.15 -1.94
N GLU A 50 -3.29 20.79 -1.73
CA GLU A 50 -3.93 21.64 -2.73
C GLU A 50 -3.05 22.84 -3.13
N THR A 51 -2.42 23.51 -2.15
CA THR A 51 -1.53 24.66 -2.40
C THR A 51 -0.33 24.26 -3.26
N LEU A 52 0.16 23.03 -3.09
CA LEU A 52 1.28 22.47 -3.84
C LEU A 52 0.85 21.80 -5.17
N ASN A 53 -0.44 21.81 -5.49
CA ASN A 53 -1.03 21.13 -6.65
C ASN A 53 -0.69 19.63 -6.69
N LEU A 54 -0.68 19.00 -5.51
CA LEU A 54 -0.45 17.57 -5.32
C LEU A 54 -1.78 16.82 -5.19
N GLY A 55 -1.75 15.53 -5.49
CA GLY A 55 -2.89 14.66 -5.20
C GLY A 55 -2.88 14.19 -3.76
N PHE A 56 -4.03 13.74 -3.28
CA PHE A 56 -4.13 13.08 -1.99
C PHE A 56 -5.23 12.02 -2.00
N ARG A 57 -5.14 11.08 -1.06
CA ARG A 57 -6.18 10.11 -0.70
C ARG A 57 -6.39 10.16 0.80
N VAL A 58 -7.63 9.98 1.22
CA VAL A 58 -7.98 9.87 2.62
C VAL A 58 -8.80 8.60 2.82
N GLU A 59 -8.36 7.77 3.75
CA GLU A 59 -9.10 6.61 4.22
C GLU A 59 -9.36 6.75 5.72
N SER A 60 -10.52 6.27 6.17
CA SER A 60 -10.89 6.33 7.59
C SER A 60 -11.04 4.94 8.14
N TYR A 61 -10.48 4.70 9.32
CA TYR A 61 -10.52 3.42 10.01
C TYR A 61 -11.06 3.59 11.43
N LEU A 62 -11.68 2.53 11.95
CA LEU A 62 -11.93 2.40 13.38
C LEU A 62 -10.77 1.63 13.97
N VAL A 63 -10.04 2.27 14.88
CA VAL A 63 -8.89 1.69 15.56
C VAL A 63 -9.14 1.62 17.07
N THR A 64 -8.59 0.59 17.70
CA THR A 64 -8.63 0.43 19.16
C THR A 64 -7.27 0.84 19.72
N PRO A 65 -7.17 1.96 20.45
CA PRO A 65 -5.89 2.42 21.00
C PRO A 65 -5.39 1.52 22.10
N GLU A 66 -4.07 1.36 22.19
CA GLU A 66 -3.43 0.55 23.24
C GLU A 66 -3.71 1.10 24.66
N GLU A 67 -3.88 2.42 24.78
CA GLU A 67 -4.16 3.10 26.06
C GLU A 67 -5.61 2.93 26.53
N ALA A 68 -6.54 2.63 25.62
CA ALA A 68 -7.97 2.45 25.92
C ALA A 68 -8.55 1.30 25.06
N PRO A 69 -8.23 0.04 25.41
CA PRO A 69 -8.61 -1.12 24.60
C PRO A 69 -10.12 -1.37 24.49
N ASP A 70 -10.92 -0.73 25.35
CA ASP A 70 -12.38 -0.81 25.36
C ASP A 70 -13.05 0.28 24.51
N THR A 71 -12.28 1.17 23.88
CA THR A 71 -12.80 2.25 23.04
C THR A 71 -12.39 2.03 21.57
N GLN A 72 -13.25 2.48 20.66
CA GLN A 72 -12.91 2.63 19.25
C GLN A 72 -12.83 4.12 18.95
N GLN A 73 -11.77 4.53 18.29
CA GLN A 73 -11.60 5.88 17.79
C GLN A 73 -11.47 5.85 16.27
N VAL A 74 -11.90 6.95 15.64
CA VAL A 74 -11.69 7.13 14.20
C VAL A 74 -10.26 7.63 13.99
N GLU A 75 -9.57 7.01 13.05
CA GLU A 75 -8.27 7.44 12.57
C GLU A 75 -8.34 7.63 11.05
N PHE A 76 -7.65 8.65 10.56
CA PHE A 76 -7.58 8.98 9.15
C PHE A 76 -6.18 8.71 8.63
N GLU A 77 -6.07 7.85 7.63
CA GLU A 77 -4.86 7.74 6.83
C GLU A 77 -4.93 8.78 5.71
N PHE A 78 -3.94 9.65 5.68
CA PHE A 78 -3.71 10.60 4.61
C PHE A 78 -2.52 10.14 3.78
N THR A 79 -2.76 9.93 2.49
CA THR A 79 -1.72 9.56 1.53
C THR A 79 -1.56 10.66 0.51
N LEU A 80 -0.36 11.26 0.46
CA LEU A 80 0.02 12.30 -0.48
C LEU A 80 0.60 11.70 -1.75
N LEU A 81 0.20 12.27 -2.87
CA LEU A 81 0.55 11.82 -4.21
C LEU A 81 1.34 12.89 -4.97
N ASN A 82 2.29 12.48 -5.80
CA ASN A 82 3.09 13.40 -6.62
C ASN A 82 2.27 14.21 -7.64
N GLU A 83 1.08 13.73 -7.99
CA GLU A 83 0.15 14.35 -8.93
C GLU A 83 -1.30 14.00 -8.57
N GLN A 84 -2.25 14.75 -9.13
CA GLN A 84 -3.66 14.55 -8.84
C GLN A 84 -4.17 13.24 -9.46
N PRO A 85 -4.90 12.41 -8.69
CA PRO A 85 -5.51 11.21 -9.25
C PRO A 85 -6.58 11.59 -10.28
N VAL A 86 -6.50 10.98 -11.46
CA VAL A 86 -7.53 11.11 -12.49
C VAL A 86 -8.74 10.28 -12.06
N ARG A 87 -9.94 10.88 -12.13
CA ARG A 87 -11.19 10.16 -11.91
C ARG A 87 -11.64 9.57 -13.24
N ASP A 88 -11.60 8.25 -13.37
CA ASP A 88 -12.25 7.56 -14.49
C ASP A 88 -13.78 7.67 -14.32
N GLU A 89 -14.43 8.43 -15.21
CA GLU A 89 -15.88 8.66 -15.20
C GLU A 89 -16.68 7.43 -15.68
N GLU A 90 -16.03 6.32 -16.02
CA GLU A 90 -16.65 5.10 -16.58
C GLU A 90 -17.18 4.08 -15.54
N ARG A 91 -17.14 4.37 -14.23
CA ARG A 91 -17.80 3.53 -13.20
C ARG A 91 -19.23 4.03 -12.93
N ASP A 92 -20.21 3.45 -13.62
CA ASP A 92 -21.63 3.38 -13.19
C ASP A 92 -21.99 1.92 -12.83
#